data_AF-A0A4R4RFK1-F1
#
_entry.id   AF-A0A4R4RFK1-F1
#
_cell.length_a   1.000
_cell.length_b   1.000
_cell.length_c   1.000
_cell.angle_alpha   90.00
_cell.angle_beta   90.00
_cell.angle_gamma   90.00
#
_symmetry.space_group_name_H-M   'P 1'
#
loop_
_entity.id
_entity.type
_entity.pdbx_description
1 polymer ?
#
loop_
_entity_poly.entity_id
_entity_poly.type
_entity_poly.pdbx_seq_one_letter_code
_entity_poly.pdbx_strand_id
1 'polypeptide(L)'
;MTDKDSPQVDPSWRADLMAEVASGDVPRATDALLSLVNHESERIWIESALLDVIDGEFDLQIRQLAVICLGHVARIHRAISDEVVSRLEEMRSDRDFSSRANNALEDVEIFARRPQG
;
A
#
# COMPACT_ATOMS: atom_id res chain seq x y z
N MET A 1 2.42 35.12 -7.69
CA MET A 1 2.72 34.65 -6.33
C MET A 1 1.42 34.20 -5.70
N THR A 2 1.10 32.92 -5.89
CA THR A 2 0.15 32.12 -5.10
C THR A 2 0.30 30.68 -5.60
N ASP A 3 1.27 29.97 -5.04
CA ASP A 3 1.33 28.51 -5.10
C ASP A 3 0.16 27.97 -4.29
N LYS A 4 -0.90 27.52 -4.97
CA LYS A 4 -2.06 26.89 -4.33
C LYS A 4 -2.64 25.83 -5.26
N ASP A 5 -1.84 24.82 -5.57
CA ASP A 5 -2.28 23.68 -6.38
C ASP A 5 -1.67 22.36 -5.88
N SER A 6 -1.60 22.21 -4.56
CA SER A 6 -1.54 20.87 -3.98
C SER A 6 -2.99 20.36 -3.91
N PRO A 7 -3.36 19.27 -4.61
CA PRO A 7 -4.68 18.69 -4.47
C PRO A 7 -4.82 18.22 -3.03
N GLN A 8 -5.63 18.92 -2.25
CA GLN A 8 -6.05 18.46 -0.94
C GLN A 8 -6.94 17.26 -1.22
N VAL A 9 -6.44 16.05 -0.96
CA VAL A 9 -7.24 14.83 -1.04
C VAL A 9 -8.43 15.02 -0.11
N ASP A 10 -9.62 15.07 -0.70
CA ASP A 10 -10.87 15.21 0.04
C ASP A 10 -11.01 14.02 1.00
N PRO A 11 -11.21 14.24 2.31
CA PRO A 11 -11.41 13.14 3.26
C PRO A 11 -12.53 12.16 2.87
N SER A 12 -13.54 12.63 2.12
CA SER A 12 -14.59 11.76 1.56
C SER A 12 -14.05 10.79 0.52
N TRP A 13 -13.04 11.18 -0.28
CA TRP A 13 -12.45 10.32 -1.31
C TRP A 13 -11.77 9.09 -0.70
N ARG A 14 -11.03 9.25 0.41
CA ARG A 14 -10.44 8.12 1.15
C ARG A 14 -11.53 7.17 1.62
N ALA A 15 -12.59 7.72 2.23
CA ALA A 15 -13.69 6.93 2.76
C ALA A 15 -14.44 6.17 1.65
N ASP A 16 -14.68 6.80 0.51
CA ASP A 16 -15.35 6.20 -0.65
C ASP A 16 -14.53 5.04 -1.21
N LEU A 17 -13.22 5.23 -1.41
CA LEU A 17 -12.36 4.15 -1.90
C LEU A 17 -12.25 3.00 -0.90
N MET A 18 -12.17 3.28 0.40
CA MET A 18 -12.17 2.23 1.42
C MET A 18 -13.51 1.49 1.49
N ALA A 19 -14.63 2.15 1.20
CA ALA A 19 -15.93 1.50 1.07
C ALA A 19 -15.97 0.56 -0.14
N GLU A 20 -15.34 0.93 -1.27
CA GLU A 20 -15.21 0.04 -2.43
C GLU A 20 -14.30 -1.16 -2.12
N VAL A 21 -13.22 -0.98 -1.36
CA VAL A 21 -12.38 -2.10 -0.87
C VAL A 21 -13.19 -3.04 0.02
N ALA A 22 -14.05 -2.50 0.89
CA ALA A 22 -14.92 -3.27 1.78
C ALA A 22 -16.16 -3.87 1.12
N SER A 23 -16.45 -3.54 -0.15
CA SER A 23 -17.66 -3.99 -0.84
C SER A 23 -17.69 -5.49 -1.14
N GLY A 24 -16.52 -6.16 -1.13
CA GLY A 24 -16.35 -7.55 -1.55
C GLY A 24 -16.31 -7.75 -3.07
N ASP A 25 -16.45 -6.69 -3.86
CA ASP A 25 -16.28 -6.72 -5.32
C ASP A 25 -14.79 -6.59 -5.67
N VAL A 26 -14.16 -7.71 -6.05
CA VAL A 26 -12.71 -7.78 -6.30
C VAL A 26 -12.22 -6.77 -7.35
N PRO A 27 -12.87 -6.63 -8.53
CA PRO A 27 -12.55 -5.55 -9.47
C PRO A 27 -12.56 -4.15 -8.86
N ARG A 28 -13.61 -3.80 -8.09
CA ARG A 28 -13.72 -2.46 -7.50
C ARG A 28 -12.69 -2.22 -6.40
N ALA A 29 -12.48 -3.20 -5.54
CA ALA A 29 -11.45 -3.16 -4.51
C ALA A 29 -10.05 -3.01 -5.13
N THR A 30 -9.80 -3.67 -6.27
CA THR A 30 -8.55 -3.54 -7.02
C THR A 30 -8.33 -2.12 -7.52
N ASP A 31 -9.33 -1.56 -8.22
CA ASP A 31 -9.25 -0.20 -8.73
C ASP A 31 -9.11 0.83 -7.60
N ALA A 32 -9.77 0.60 -6.46
CA ALA A 32 -9.69 1.46 -5.29
C ALA A 32 -8.30 1.44 -4.65
N LEU A 33 -7.72 0.27 -4.40
CA LEU A 33 -6.36 0.16 -3.84
C LEU A 33 -5.31 0.81 -4.75
N LEU A 34 -5.39 0.55 -6.07
CA LEU A 34 -4.48 1.18 -7.02
C LEU A 34 -4.70 2.70 -7.10
N SER A 35 -5.94 3.17 -6.98
CA SER A 35 -6.24 4.61 -6.95
C SER A 35 -5.65 5.28 -5.72
N LEU A 36 -5.79 4.67 -4.53
CA LEU A 36 -5.16 5.15 -3.30
C LEU A 36 -3.65 5.25 -3.48
N VAL A 37 -2.99 4.18 -3.90
CA VAL A 37 -1.52 4.13 -4.03
C VAL A 37 -0.96 5.16 -4.99
N ASN A 38 -1.66 5.44 -6.09
CA ASN A 38 -1.14 6.35 -7.11
C ASN A 38 -1.44 7.83 -6.85
N HIS A 39 -2.41 8.15 -5.98
CA HIS A 39 -2.88 9.53 -5.80
C HIS A 39 -2.86 10.03 -4.36
N GLU A 40 -2.81 9.14 -3.36
CA GLU A 40 -2.65 9.53 -1.97
C GLU A 40 -1.22 9.99 -1.70
N SER A 41 -1.08 11.17 -1.11
CA SER A 41 0.23 11.77 -0.80
C SER A 41 0.74 11.40 0.59
N GLU A 42 -0.16 11.07 1.52
CA GLU A 42 0.14 10.80 2.91
C GLU A 42 0.59 9.35 3.12
N ARG A 43 1.89 9.10 2.94
CA ARG A 43 2.52 7.79 3.02
C ARG A 43 2.11 6.97 4.25
N ILE A 44 2.13 7.58 5.45
CA ILE A 44 1.85 6.87 6.71
C ILE A 44 0.40 6.36 6.73
N TRP A 45 -0.54 7.17 6.21
CA TRP A 45 -1.94 6.77 6.14
C TRP A 45 -2.13 5.58 5.21
N ILE A 46 -1.50 5.60 4.02
CA ILE A 46 -1.65 4.50 3.06
C ILE A 46 -0.97 3.21 3.52
N GLU A 47 0.18 3.30 4.18
CA GLU A 47 0.81 2.14 4.82
C GLU A 47 -0.13 1.49 5.84
N SER A 48 -0.73 2.28 6.73
CA SER A 48 -1.71 1.78 7.70
C SER A 48 -2.92 1.14 7.03
N ALA A 49 -3.51 1.79 6.02
CA ALA A 49 -4.68 1.26 5.32
C ALA A 49 -4.38 -0.07 4.60
N LEU A 50 -3.20 -0.20 4.00
CA LEU A 50 -2.78 -1.44 3.35
C LEU A 50 -2.52 -2.56 4.35
N LEU A 51 -1.92 -2.26 5.51
CA LEU A 51 -1.75 -3.24 6.60
C LEU A 51 -3.10 -3.72 7.13
N ASP A 52 -4.05 -2.81 7.37
CA ASP A 52 -5.40 -3.16 7.79
C ASP A 52 -6.10 -4.10 6.78
N VAL A 53 -5.89 -3.89 5.48
CA VAL A 53 -6.41 -4.78 4.44
C VAL A 53 -5.72 -6.15 4.45
N ILE A 54 -4.41 -6.19 4.65
CA ILE A 54 -3.64 -7.44 4.71
C ILE A 54 -4.05 -8.29 5.91
N ASP A 55 -4.27 -7.67 7.07
CA ASP A 55 -4.56 -8.36 8.32
C ASP A 55 -6.07 -8.57 8.55
N GLY A 56 -6.92 -7.88 7.79
CA GLY A 56 -8.37 -7.99 7.86
C GLY A 56 -8.97 -9.19 7.10
N GLU A 57 -10.29 -9.32 7.23
CA GLU A 57 -11.11 -10.36 6.59
C GLU A 57 -11.51 -9.98 5.15
N PHE A 58 -10.52 -9.86 4.25
CA PHE A 58 -10.75 -9.60 2.84
C PHE A 58 -10.47 -10.84 1.97
N ASP A 59 -10.98 -10.84 0.73
CA ASP A 59 -10.63 -11.87 -0.26
C ASP A 59 -9.11 -11.96 -0.43
N LEU A 60 -8.60 -13.19 -0.57
CA LEU A 60 -7.17 -13.44 -0.64
C LEU A 60 -6.48 -12.63 -1.76
N GLN A 61 -7.15 -12.42 -2.90
CA GLN A 61 -6.61 -11.63 -4.00
C GLN A 61 -6.43 -10.17 -3.62
N ILE A 62 -7.36 -9.61 -2.84
CA ILE A 62 -7.28 -8.21 -2.36
C ILE A 62 -6.17 -8.06 -1.33
N ARG A 63 -6.06 -9.01 -0.40
CA ARG A 63 -4.96 -9.04 0.58
C ARG A 63 -3.61 -9.14 -0.12
N GLN A 64 -3.50 -10.02 -1.11
CA GLN A 64 -2.31 -10.17 -1.93
C GLN A 64 -1.98 -8.90 -2.73
N LEU A 65 -2.98 -8.21 -3.27
CA LEU A 65 -2.79 -6.95 -3.97
C LEU A 65 -2.29 -5.86 -3.02
N ALA A 66 -2.79 -5.79 -1.79
CA ALA A 66 -2.30 -4.85 -0.79
C ALA A 66 -0.80 -5.04 -0.49
N VAL A 67 -0.30 -6.29 -0.47
CA VAL A 67 1.14 -6.56 -0.36
C VAL A 67 1.93 -6.00 -1.54
N ILE A 68 1.42 -6.15 -2.78
CA ILE A 68 2.05 -5.56 -3.97
C ILE A 68 2.05 -4.02 -3.86
N CYS A 69 0.95 -3.45 -3.37
CA CYS A 69 0.80 -2.01 -3.17
C CYS A 69 1.81 -1.44 -2.18
N LEU A 70 2.24 -2.19 -1.16
CA LEU A 70 3.32 -1.75 -0.26
C LEU A 70 4.66 -1.55 -1.01
N GLY A 71 4.97 -2.41 -1.99
CA GLY A 71 6.13 -2.22 -2.88
C GLY A 71 6.00 -0.95 -3.72
N HIS A 72 4.79 -0.66 -4.25
CA HIS A 72 4.52 0.59 -4.94
C HIS A 72 4.68 1.81 -4.04
N VAL A 73 4.23 1.75 -2.77
CA VAL A 73 4.43 2.83 -1.78
C VAL A 73 5.91 3.09 -1.59
N ALA A 74 6.74 2.05 -1.40
CA ALA A 74 8.19 2.19 -1.30
C ALA A 74 8.78 2.89 -2.54
N ARG A 75 8.33 2.51 -3.74
CA ARG A 75 8.78 3.08 -5.02
C ARG A 75 8.38 4.55 -5.22
N ILE A 76 7.13 4.88 -4.92
CA ILE A 76 6.54 6.20 -5.16
C ILE A 76 7.05 7.20 -4.11
N HIS A 77 6.98 6.85 -2.83
CA HIS A 77 7.35 7.75 -1.75
C HIS A 77 8.84 7.72 -1.39
N ARG A 78 9.61 6.78 -1.96
CA ARG A 78 11.05 6.57 -1.69
C ARG A 78 11.36 6.38 -0.21
N ALA A 79 10.40 5.82 0.51
CA ALA A 79 10.44 5.58 1.93
C ALA A 79 9.33 4.59 2.28
N ILE A 80 9.51 3.88 3.39
CA ILE A 80 8.49 3.00 3.98
C ILE A 80 8.78 2.89 5.48
N SER A 81 7.78 2.56 6.32
CA SER A 81 8.01 2.31 7.75
C SER A 81 8.64 0.95 8.04
N ASP A 82 9.37 0.87 9.16
CA ASP A 82 9.96 -0.37 9.65
C ASP A 82 8.91 -1.42 10.04
N GLU A 83 7.70 -0.97 10.42
CA GLU A 83 6.54 -1.83 10.70
C GLU A 83 6.15 -2.61 9.45
N VAL A 84 6.00 -1.92 8.31
CA VAL A 84 5.70 -2.57 7.03
C VAL A 84 6.81 -3.54 6.64
N VAL A 85 8.08 -3.16 6.79
CA VAL A 85 9.21 -4.04 6.47
C VAL A 85 9.15 -5.32 7.32
N SER A 86 8.94 -5.17 8.63
CA SER A 86 8.82 -6.31 9.55
C SER A 86 7.66 -7.22 9.16
N ARG A 87 6.49 -6.66 8.83
CA ARG A 87 5.33 -7.44 8.39
C ARG A 87 5.59 -8.17 7.08
N LEU A 88 6.24 -7.54 6.11
CA LEU A 88 6.63 -8.18 4.85
C LEU A 88 7.63 -9.32 5.09
N GLU A 89 8.58 -9.17 6.01
CA GLU A 89 9.51 -10.23 6.39
C GLU A 89 8.81 -11.45 7.01
N GLU A 90 7.84 -11.24 7.89
CA GLU A 90 7.01 -12.31 8.45
C GLU A 90 6.25 -13.08 7.37
N MET A 91 5.68 -12.36 6.39
CA MET A 91 4.92 -12.95 5.28
C MET A 91 5.75 -13.81 4.34
N ARG A 92 7.09 -13.74 4.38
CA ARG A 92 7.96 -14.58 3.54
C ARG A 92 7.79 -16.09 3.80
N SER A 93 7.32 -16.46 4.98
CA SER A 93 7.08 -17.85 5.36
C SER A 93 5.66 -18.33 5.03
N ASP A 94 4.77 -17.43 4.64
CA ASP A 94 3.40 -17.75 4.25
C ASP A 94 3.33 -18.16 2.78
N ARG A 95 2.73 -19.31 2.47
CA ARG A 95 2.63 -19.81 1.09
C ARG A 95 1.83 -18.87 0.20
N ASP A 96 0.82 -18.21 0.73
CA ASP A 96 -0.07 -17.37 -0.06
C ASP A 96 0.53 -15.98 -0.33
N PHE A 97 1.48 -15.53 0.50
CA PHE A 97 2.06 -14.18 0.40
C PHE A 97 3.54 -14.16 0.01
N SER A 98 4.29 -15.24 0.23
CA SER A 98 5.77 -15.28 0.10
C SER A 98 6.32 -14.64 -1.18
N SER A 99 5.79 -15.01 -2.35
CA SER A 99 6.22 -14.45 -3.63
C SER A 99 6.05 -12.93 -3.70
N ARG A 100 4.89 -12.43 -3.28
CA ARG A 100 4.56 -10.99 -3.32
C ARG A 100 5.31 -10.22 -2.24
N ALA A 101 5.47 -10.80 -1.06
CA ALA A 101 6.26 -10.22 0.02
C ALA A 101 7.73 -10.06 -0.38
N ASN A 102 8.32 -11.07 -1.05
CA ASN A 102 9.69 -10.97 -1.57
C ASN A 102 9.81 -9.84 -2.61
N ASN A 103 8.84 -9.70 -3.52
CA ASN A 103 8.85 -8.62 -4.52
C ASN A 103 8.74 -7.24 -3.85
N ALA A 104 7.84 -7.08 -2.88
CA ALA A 104 7.69 -5.81 -2.16
C ALA A 104 8.96 -5.45 -1.36
N LEU A 105 9.63 -6.44 -0.74
CA LEU A 105 10.91 -6.22 -0.07
C LEU A 105 12.04 -5.84 -1.04
N GLU A 106 12.04 -6.39 -2.25
CA GLU A 106 12.97 -5.97 -3.31
C GLU A 106 12.72 -4.51 -3.71
N ASP A 107 11.47 -4.08 -3.85
CA ASP A 107 11.13 -2.67 -4.08
C ASP A 107 11.64 -1.78 -2.92
N VAL A 108 11.50 -2.23 -1.67
CA VAL A 108 12.03 -1.50 -0.50
C VAL A 108 13.55 -1.36 -0.58
N GLU A 109 14.27 -2.44 -0.90
CA GLU A 109 15.73 -2.41 -1.05
C GLU A 109 16.18 -1.44 -2.14
N ILE A 110 15.49 -1.45 -3.28
CA ILE A 110 15.87 -0.66 -4.46
C ILE A 110 15.51 0.83 -4.28
N PHE A 111 14.35 1.13 -3.69
CA PHE A 111 13.78 2.49 -3.73
C PHE A 111 13.73 3.21 -2.39
N ALA A 112 13.70 2.50 -1.27
CA ALA A 112 13.45 3.09 0.05
C ALA A 112 14.61 2.93 1.05
N ARG A 113 15.53 1.97 0.84
CA ARG A 113 16.78 1.95 1.62
C ARG A 113 17.67 3.12 1.25
N ARG A 114 18.12 3.86 2.27
CA ARG A 114 19.15 4.87 2.08
C ARG A 114 20.42 4.19 1.54
N PRO A 115 21.12 4.80 0.55
CA PRO A 115 22.45 4.35 0.22
C PRO A 115 23.30 4.41 1.49
N GLN A 116 23.91 3.29 1.86
CA GLN A 116 24.91 3.25 2.91
C GLN A 116 26.03 4.20 2.47
N GLY A 117 26.12 5.35 3.13
CA GLY A 117 27.23 6.30 2.98
C GLY A 117 28.45 5.83 3.74
#